data_AF-A0A970ZPQ1-F1
#
_entry.id   AF-A0A970ZPQ1-F1
#
_cell.length_a   1.000
_cell.length_b   1.000
_cell.length_c   1.000
_cell.angle_alpha   90.00
_cell.angle_beta   90.00
_cell.angle_gamma   90.00
#
_symmetry.space_group_name_H-M   'P 1'
#
loop_
_entity.id
_entity.type
_entity.pdbx_description
1 polymer ?
#
loop_
_entity_poly.entity_id
_entity_poly.type
_entity_poly.pdbx_seq_one_letter_code
_entity_poly.pdbx_strand_id
1 'polypeptide(L)' 'MANFEYIALDAKGSETTGSIKANDEADAISQLRKSGLYPTQVVAAGKGGVSSASKKRAKASAKAKKGAATGG' A
#
# COMPACT_ATOMS: atom_id res chain seq x y z
N MET A 1 2.95 14.77 -14.95
CA MET A 1 3.17 13.68 -13.96
C MET A 1 2.25 13.88 -12.81
N ALA A 2 1.44 12.85 -12.52
CA ALA A 2 0.59 12.86 -11.34
C ALA A 2 1.39 12.34 -10.14
N ASN A 3 1.02 12.83 -8.96
CA ASN A 3 1.49 12.20 -7.73
C ASN A 3 0.59 11.00 -7.45
N PHE A 4 1.21 9.85 -7.28
CA PHE A 4 0.57 8.65 -6.79
C PHE A 4 1.00 8.44 -5.36
N GLU A 5 0.06 8.11 -4.50
CA GLU A 5 0.39 7.65 -3.17
C GLU A 5 0.40 6.12 -3.16
N TYR A 6 1.27 5.54 -2.35
CA TYR A 6 1.45 4.10 -2.30
C TYR A 6 1.51 3.58 -0.87
N ILE A 7 1.15 2.32 -0.74
CA ILE A 7 1.37 1.47 0.42
C ILE A 7 2.22 0.31 -0.07
N ALA A 8 3.43 0.19 0.44
CA ALA A 8 4.33 -0.91 0.13
C ALA A 8 4.69 -1.68 1.40
N LEU A 9 5.14 -2.92 1.24
CA LEU A 9 5.73 -3.73 2.31
C LEU A 9 7.23 -3.80 2.07
N ASP A 10 8.03 -3.62 3.12
CA ASP A 10 9.46 -3.92 3.06
C ASP A 10 9.70 -5.46 3.07
N ALA A 11 10.95 -5.88 2.90
CA ALA A 11 11.31 -7.30 2.96
C ALA A 11 11.00 -7.99 4.31
N LYS A 12 10.78 -7.21 5.37
CA LYS A 12 10.38 -7.69 6.70
C LYS A 12 8.85 -7.72 6.88
N GLY A 13 8.09 -7.29 5.87
CA GLY A 13 6.64 -7.18 5.92
C GLY A 13 6.13 -5.95 6.68
N SER A 14 6.97 -4.94 6.91
CA SER A 14 6.53 -3.68 7.51
C SER A 14 5.86 -2.82 6.45
N GLU A 15 4.63 -2.37 6.74
CA GLU A 15 3.90 -1.47 5.86
C GLU A 15 4.54 -0.07 5.89
N THR A 16 4.90 0.42 4.71
CA THR A 16 5.40 1.77 4.48
C THR A 16 4.48 2.49 3.52
N THR A 17 4.17 3.74 3.84
CA THR A 17 3.33 4.59 3.00
C THR A 17 4.14 5.77 2.50
N GLY A 18 3.96 6.15 1.25
CA GLY A 18 4.65 7.28 0.66
C GLY A 18 3.93 7.83 -0.55
N SER A 19 4.56 8.81 -1.21
CA SER A 19 4.11 9.32 -2.50
C SER A 19 5.23 9.24 -3.52
N ILE A 20 4.86 8.97 -4.76
CA ILE A 20 5.76 8.79 -5.89
C ILE A 20 5.19 9.54 -7.10
N LYS A 21 6.07 10.18 -7.88
CA LYS A 21 5.67 10.78 -9.16
C LYS A 21 5.82 9.73 -10.25
N ALA A 22 4.72 9.44 -10.92
CA ALA A 22 4.70 8.51 -12.04
C ALA A 22 3.77 9.03 -13.13
N ASN A 23 3.89 8.45 -14.32
CA ASN A 23 2.92 8.69 -15.38
C ASN A 23 1.60 7.98 -15.08
N ASP A 24 1.68 6.74 -14.58
CA ASP A 24 0.55 5.86 -14.29
C ASP A 24 0.83 4.94 -13.10
N GLU A 25 -0.21 4.25 -12.61
CA GLU A 25 -0.11 3.31 -11.49
C GLU A 25 0.92 2.18 -11.76
N ALA A 26 0.93 1.62 -12.97
CA ALA A 26 1.87 0.57 -13.36
C ALA A 26 3.34 1.03 -13.30
N ASP A 27 3.59 2.29 -13.66
CA ASP A 27 4.92 2.88 -13.61
C ASP A 27 5.37 3.09 -12.16
N ALA A 28 4.48 3.62 -11.30
CA ALA A 28 4.70 3.71 -9.86
C ALA A 28 4.98 2.34 -9.21
N ILE A 29 4.21 1.30 -9.55
CA ILE A 29 4.42 -0.07 -9.06
C ILE A 29 5.81 -0.58 -9.47
N SER A 30 6.18 -0.37 -10.72
CA SER A 30 7.46 -0.82 -11.27
C SER A 30 8.64 -0.14 -10.56
N GLN A 31 8.54 1.16 -10.30
CA GLN A 31 9.55 1.90 -9.55
C GLN A 31 9.68 1.39 -8.10
N LEU A 32 8.56 1.16 -7.41
CA LEU A 32 8.57 0.64 -6.03
C LEU A 32 9.21 -0.75 -5.95
N ARG A 33 8.87 -1.65 -6.88
CA ARG A 33 9.48 -2.99 -6.97
C ARG A 33 10.98 -2.93 -7.24
N LYS A 34 11.42 -2.00 -8.10
CA LYS A 34 12.85 -1.77 -8.36
C LYS A 34 13.61 -1.31 -7.11
N SER A 35 12.95 -0.56 -6.22
CA SER A 35 13.49 -0.14 -4.92
C SER A 35 13.48 -1.26 -3.86
N GLY A 36 13.05 -2.48 -4.20
CA GLY A 36 12.93 -3.59 -3.25
C GLY A 36 11.74 -3.47 -2.29
N LEU A 37 10.82 -2.53 -2.55
CA LEU A 37 9.57 -2.40 -1.83
C LEU A 37 8.48 -3.15 -2.59
N TYR A 38 7.62 -3.85 -1.87
CA TYR A 38 6.48 -4.56 -2.45
C TYR A 38 5.22 -3.70 -2.40
N PRO A 39 4.88 -2.93 -3.45
CA PRO A 39 3.65 -2.15 -3.48
C PRO A 39 2.46 -3.10 -3.35
N THR A 40 1.65 -2.85 -2.33
CA THR A 40 0.40 -3.57 -2.09
C THR A 40 -0.82 -2.74 -2.43
N GLN A 41 -0.66 -1.42 -2.51
CA GLN A 41 -1.66 -0.51 -3.03
C GLN A 41 -0.95 0.71 -3.64
N VAL A 42 -1.43 1.18 -4.78
CA VAL A 42 -1.04 2.45 -5.39
C VAL A 42 -2.32 3.16 -5.80
N VAL A 43 -2.41 4.47 -5.58
CA VAL A 43 -3.59 5.29 -5.89
C VAL A 43 -3.18 6.70 -6.31
N ALA A 44 -3.95 7.36 -7.18
CA ALA A 44 -3.68 8.75 -7.55
C ALA A 44 -4.01 9.71 -6.39
N ALA A 45 -3.08 10.62 -6.07
CA ALA A 45 -3.28 11.68 -5.09
C ALA A 45 -4.38 12.64 -5.60
N GLY A 46 -5.60 12.50 -5.06
CA GLY A 46 -6.74 13.34 -5.41
C GLY A 46 -8.02 12.58 -5.78
N LYS A 47 -7.94 11.29 -6.13
CA LYS A 47 -9.13 10.48 -6.48
C LYS A 47 -9.59 9.56 -5.34
N GLY A 48 -9.41 10.03 -4.10
CA GLY A 48 -9.67 9.27 -2.88
C GLY A 48 -8.45 8.49 -2.39
N GLY A 49 -7.32 9.20 -2.21
CA GLY A 49 -5.96 8.71 -1.90
C GLY A 49 -5.83 7.77 -0.70
N VAL A 50 -4.61 7.59 -0.18
CA VAL A 50 -4.28 6.53 0.80
C VAL A 50 -5.22 6.53 1.99
N SER A 51 -5.84 7.66 2.36
CA SER A 51 -6.90 7.74 3.38
C SER A 51 -8.07 6.75 3.18
N SER A 52 -8.51 6.51 1.94
CA SER A 52 -9.59 5.55 1.63
C SER A 52 -9.09 4.10 1.64
N ALA A 53 -7.89 3.88 1.10
CA ALA A 53 -7.24 2.57 1.07
C ALA A 53 -6.80 2.12 2.48
N SER A 54 -6.31 3.05 3.30
CA SER A 54 -5.94 2.88 4.70
C SER A 54 -7.18 2.58 5.55
N LYS A 55 -8.34 3.22 5.31
CA LYS A 55 -9.61 2.81 5.95
C LYS A 55 -10.05 1.39 5.60
N LYS A 56 -9.91 0.97 4.33
CA LYS A 56 -10.22 -0.41 3.92
C LYS A 56 -9.21 -1.41 4.47
N ARG A 57 -7.93 -1.06 4.52
CA ARG A 57 -6.85 -1.92 5.03
C ARG A 57 -6.80 -2.02 6.54
N ALA A 58 -7.10 -0.95 7.30
CA ALA A 58 -7.27 -1.01 8.75
C ALA A 58 -8.38 -2.01 9.14
N LYS A 59 -9.43 -2.12 8.33
CA LYS A 59 -10.49 -3.13 8.50
C LYS A 59 -10.02 -4.54 8.13
N ALA A 60 -9.08 -4.68 7.18
CA ALA A 60 -8.51 -5.97 6.77
C ALA A 60 -7.44 -6.48 7.77
N SER A 61 -6.56 -5.60 8.27
CA SER A 61 -5.56 -5.93 9.29
C SER A 61 -6.18 -6.18 10.67
N ALA A 62 -7.28 -5.51 11.00
CA ALA A 62 -8.08 -5.84 12.18
C ALA A 62 -8.74 -7.23 12.08
N LYS A 63 -9.08 -7.68 10.86
CA LYS A 63 -9.62 -9.04 10.63
C LYS A 63 -8.52 -10.11 10.63
N ALA A 64 -7.31 -9.77 10.18
CA ALA A 64 -6.15 -10.67 10.24
C ALA A 64 -5.64 -10.89 11.68
N LYS A 65 -5.65 -9.86 12.54
CA LYS A 65 -5.32 -10.02 13.97
C LYS A 65 -6.40 -10.75 14.79
N LYS A 66 -7.66 -10.80 14.33
CA LYS A 66 -8.75 -11.55 15.00
C LYS A 66 -8.88 -13.01 14.49
N GLY A 67 -8.08 -13.42 13.51
CA GLY A 67 -8.04 -14.81 13.03
C GLY A 67 -6.91 -15.66 13.63
N ALA A 68 -5.87 -15.04 14.20
CA ALA A 68 -4.71 -15.74 14.75
C ALA A 68 -4.80 -16.00 16.27
N ALA A 69 -6.00 -15.90 16.85
CA ALA A 69 -6.25 -16.16 18.28
C ALA A 69 -7.51 -17.02 18.48
N THR A 70 -7.59 -18.17 17.81
CA THR A 70 -8.38 -19.36 18.20
C THR A 70 -8.05 -20.48 17.21
N GLY A 71 -7.40 -21.52 17.72
CA GLY A 71 -6.98 -22.69 16.96
C GLY A 71 -5.80 -23.39 17.63
N GLY A 72 -5.91 -23.57 18.95
CA GLY A 72 -5.14 -24.54 19.72
C GLY A 72 -6.03 -25.72 20.05
#